data_AF-A0A521U7B8-F1
#
_entry.id   AF-A0A521U7B8-F1
#
_cell.length_a   1.000
_cell.length_b   1.000
_cell.length_c   1.000
_cell.angle_alpha   90.00
_cell.angle_beta   90.00
_cell.angle_gamma   90.00
#
_symmetry.space_group_name_H-M   'P 1'
#
loop_
_entity.id
_entity.type
_entity.pdbx_description
1 polymer ?
#
loop_
_entity_poly.entity_id
_entity_poly.type
_entity_poly.pdbx_seq_one_letter_code
_entity_poly.pdbx_strand_id
1 'polypeptide(L)'
;MAVREIKNVAVIGGGLMGSGIAQLAAQSGYNVVCKEFNQALADKAHSSIKKVLDDRLARNKIDKAFYDGTLSRLRMTINLADAVKDADLVIEAIPEDLKLKQDLFKEIEGLVADDVVLGSNTSGIAITEIASVLRVKDRMIGTHFFQPAPVMLLLEIGRTPVNFQELVDKIVEFGKSLGRVPVVVKDRPGFLSTRPSGGMNELFAVRDEGVADMRSVDRIQTARGNPMGMFTLLDFIGVDTMYHILVYMHEQYGLHEFMPPIGMRQMVQLNHLGRKTGRGFYDYSQRAPEVDSSVNKEIIKGIKNIAFLTTEADSPIVAALKQEGYNVSVANKRDDIASAVKNADVIFEELSDDIGQKQQDLAAVEAACRNDAIIIPMTWAKSITHISQNATRRDRIVGAHFVTPVAKSRIVQMPCTVFTSEDTKYKALHLLRNIGREPIATKDTPGHVQARLEMPEWWKDMSAVGEGLGTAWDVDAMQIYGHNHPHGPLENIDEEGLDRVLDTMQYLYDEYGKPYFRPPQILKQKVREGKLGKKTGEGFHKYDAEGRRIDPPGH
;
A
#
# COMPACT_ATOMS: atom_id res chain seq x y z
N MET A 1 -17.57 28.78 18.12
CA MET A 1 -18.13 28.44 19.45
C MET A 1 -17.05 27.69 20.21
N ALA A 2 -16.95 27.83 21.54
CA ALA A 2 -16.05 26.97 22.31
C ALA A 2 -16.65 25.56 22.37
N VAL A 3 -15.84 24.54 22.08
CA VAL A 3 -16.30 23.15 22.14
C VAL A 3 -16.28 22.70 23.60
N ARG A 4 -17.08 21.71 24.00
CA ARG A 4 -16.98 21.14 25.36
C ARG A 4 -15.72 20.31 25.56
N GLU A 5 -15.38 20.04 26.81
CA GLU A 5 -14.41 18.98 27.13
C GLU A 5 -15.10 17.62 26.88
N ILE A 6 -14.44 16.71 26.16
CA ILE A 6 -15.05 15.41 25.84
C ILE A 6 -14.88 14.48 27.04
N LYS A 7 -16.00 14.06 27.65
CA LYS A 7 -16.02 13.03 28.71
C LYS A 7 -17.01 11.92 28.41
N ASN A 8 -18.10 12.25 27.72
CA ASN A 8 -19.17 11.33 27.36
C ASN A 8 -19.22 11.17 25.84
N VAL A 9 -19.11 9.92 25.37
CA VAL A 9 -19.10 9.56 23.96
C VAL A 9 -20.33 8.70 23.64
N ALA A 10 -21.15 9.16 22.70
CA ALA A 10 -22.23 8.34 22.14
C ALA A 10 -21.72 7.64 20.87
N VAL A 11 -21.87 6.33 20.78
CA VAL A 11 -21.55 5.57 19.56
C VAL A 11 -22.84 5.05 18.94
N ILE A 12 -23.14 5.44 17.70
CA ILE A 12 -24.38 5.09 17.03
C ILE A 12 -24.13 3.98 16.01
N GLY A 13 -24.63 2.78 16.29
CA GLY A 13 -24.32 1.54 15.57
C GLY A 13 -23.28 0.73 16.34
N GLY A 14 -23.63 -0.49 16.78
CA GLY A 14 -22.78 -1.41 17.56
C GLY A 14 -22.27 -2.58 16.73
N GLY A 15 -22.20 -2.42 15.41
CA GLY A 15 -21.57 -3.38 14.50
C GLY A 15 -20.08 -3.55 14.76
N LEU A 16 -19.36 -4.17 13.81
CA LEU A 16 -17.94 -4.48 14.00
C LEU A 16 -17.10 -3.24 14.32
N MET A 17 -17.31 -2.13 13.60
CA MET A 17 -16.60 -0.87 13.84
C MET A 17 -17.05 -0.19 15.12
N GLY A 18 -18.35 0.06 15.26
CA GLY A 18 -18.89 0.80 16.39
C GLY A 18 -18.65 0.12 17.75
N SER A 19 -18.76 -1.21 17.85
CA SER A 19 -18.41 -1.92 19.08
C SER A 19 -16.92 -1.80 19.42
N GLY A 20 -16.04 -1.81 18.42
CA GLY A 20 -14.61 -1.58 18.59
C GLY A 20 -14.29 -0.15 19.05
N ILE A 21 -14.95 0.86 18.48
CA ILE A 21 -14.83 2.26 18.88
C ILE A 21 -15.35 2.47 20.30
N ALA A 22 -16.51 1.90 20.63
CA ALA A 22 -17.10 1.98 21.96
C ALA A 22 -16.18 1.34 23.02
N GLN A 23 -15.62 0.17 22.73
CA GLN A 23 -14.61 -0.47 23.57
C GLN A 23 -13.39 0.44 23.77
N LEU A 24 -12.87 1.00 22.68
CA LEU A 24 -11.67 1.84 22.69
C LEU A 24 -11.87 3.11 23.52
N ALA A 25 -13.00 3.79 23.38
CA ALA A 25 -13.34 4.95 24.20
C ALA A 25 -13.51 4.57 25.68
N ALA A 26 -14.26 3.50 25.99
CA ALA A 26 -14.51 3.09 27.37
C ALA A 26 -13.22 2.67 28.09
N GLN A 27 -12.33 1.94 27.42
CA GLN A 27 -11.06 1.50 28.02
C GLN A 27 -10.08 2.66 28.25
N SER A 28 -10.25 3.76 27.52
CA SER A 28 -9.44 4.98 27.63
C SER A 28 -9.99 5.99 28.65
N GLY A 29 -11.06 5.63 29.36
CA GLY A 29 -11.59 6.42 30.48
C GLY A 29 -12.86 7.22 30.19
N TYR A 30 -13.37 7.19 28.95
CA TYR A 30 -14.60 7.90 28.58
C TYR A 30 -15.85 7.13 29.02
N ASN A 31 -16.91 7.85 29.39
CA ASN A 31 -18.23 7.24 29.55
C ASN A 31 -18.84 7.04 28.17
N VAL A 32 -19.27 5.82 27.86
CA VAL A 32 -19.73 5.44 26.52
C VAL A 32 -21.15 4.92 26.58
N VAL A 33 -22.02 5.51 25.74
CA VAL A 33 -23.34 4.96 25.46
C VAL A 33 -23.39 4.52 24.00
N CYS A 34 -23.50 3.21 23.77
CA CYS A 34 -23.58 2.64 22.44
C CYS A 34 -25.05 2.32 22.09
N LYS A 35 -25.55 2.93 21.02
CA LYS A 35 -26.91 2.74 20.53
C LYS A 35 -26.93 1.68 19.44
N GLU A 36 -27.85 0.73 19.56
CA GLU A 36 -28.11 -0.29 18.54
C GLU A 36 -29.54 -0.22 17.99
N PHE A 37 -29.80 -0.89 16.87
CA PHE A 37 -31.13 -0.90 16.24
C PHE A 37 -32.17 -1.66 17.06
N ASN A 38 -31.77 -2.77 17.68
CA ASN A 38 -32.65 -3.59 18.52
C ASN A 38 -31.85 -4.24 19.67
N GLN A 39 -32.58 -4.83 20.63
CA GLN A 39 -31.98 -5.40 21.83
C GLN A 39 -31.03 -6.57 21.51
N ALA A 40 -31.37 -7.43 20.55
CA ALA A 40 -30.53 -8.56 20.18
C ALA A 40 -29.15 -8.12 19.64
N LEU A 41 -29.11 -7.04 18.84
CA LEU A 41 -27.87 -6.45 18.37
C LEU A 41 -27.10 -5.75 19.50
N ALA A 42 -27.80 -5.06 20.40
CA ALA A 42 -27.20 -4.45 21.59
C ALA A 42 -26.49 -5.50 22.47
N ASP A 43 -27.16 -6.61 22.75
CA ASP A 43 -26.62 -7.73 23.54
C ASP A 43 -25.43 -8.38 22.84
N LYS A 44 -25.50 -8.52 21.51
CA LYS A 44 -24.41 -9.06 20.68
C LYS A 44 -23.18 -8.14 20.71
N ALA A 45 -23.36 -6.82 20.59
CA ALA A 45 -22.28 -5.85 20.64
C ALA A 45 -21.59 -5.87 22.00
N HIS A 46 -22.37 -5.81 23.09
CA HIS A 46 -21.84 -5.93 24.46
C HIS A 46 -21.08 -7.24 24.68
N SER A 47 -21.66 -8.36 24.25
CA SER A 47 -21.03 -9.69 24.38
C SER A 47 -19.72 -9.79 23.59
N SER A 48 -19.65 -9.15 22.42
CA SER A 48 -18.44 -9.13 21.59
C SER A 48 -17.32 -8.35 22.27
N ILE A 49 -17.62 -7.18 22.83
CA ILE A 49 -16.67 -6.36 23.59
C ILE A 49 -16.20 -7.14 24.84
N LYS A 50 -17.14 -7.71 25.60
CA LYS A 50 -16.83 -8.49 26.79
C LYS A 50 -15.92 -9.66 26.47
N LYS A 51 -16.18 -10.41 25.39
CA LYS A 51 -15.35 -11.53 24.96
C LYS A 51 -13.90 -11.12 24.68
N VAL A 52 -13.70 -9.99 23.99
CA VAL A 52 -12.35 -9.46 23.72
C VAL A 52 -11.62 -9.12 25.02
N LEU A 53 -12.31 -8.50 25.99
CA LEU A 53 -11.74 -8.19 27.30
C LEU A 53 -11.47 -9.44 28.13
N ASP A 54 -12.36 -10.43 28.10
CA ASP A 54 -12.19 -11.74 28.77
C ASP A 54 -10.93 -12.44 28.25
N ASP A 55 -10.74 -12.49 26.93
CA ASP A 55 -9.56 -13.10 26.29
C ASP A 55 -8.27 -12.37 26.68
N ARG A 56 -8.29 -11.03 26.79
CA ARG A 56 -7.13 -10.25 27.23
C ARG A 56 -6.82 -10.46 28.71
N LEU A 57 -7.84 -10.54 29.56
CA LEU A 57 -7.69 -10.80 30.99
C LEU A 57 -7.13 -12.22 31.22
N ALA A 58 -7.67 -13.23 30.53
CA ALA A 58 -7.20 -14.61 30.61
C ALA A 58 -5.74 -14.78 30.16
N ARG A 59 -5.28 -13.93 29.23
CA ARG A 59 -3.88 -13.88 28.75
C ARG A 59 -3.00 -12.94 29.58
N ASN A 60 -3.47 -12.43 30.72
CA ASN A 60 -2.77 -11.47 31.59
C ASN A 60 -2.28 -10.21 30.84
N LYS A 61 -3.02 -9.77 29.80
CA LYS A 61 -2.72 -8.55 29.04
C LYS A 61 -3.37 -7.30 29.64
N ILE A 62 -4.32 -7.48 30.55
CA ILE A 62 -4.98 -6.45 31.36
C ILE A 62 -5.23 -7.03 32.75
N ASP A 63 -5.39 -6.18 33.76
CA ASP A 63 -5.78 -6.61 35.10
C ASP A 63 -7.31 -6.51 35.32
N LYS A 64 -7.76 -6.98 36.48
CA LYS A 64 -9.19 -7.00 36.84
C LYS A 64 -9.76 -5.58 37.03
N ALA A 65 -8.98 -4.64 37.54
CA ALA A 65 -9.42 -3.26 37.76
C ALA A 65 -9.67 -2.53 36.42
N PHE A 66 -8.78 -2.72 35.44
CA PHE A 66 -8.94 -2.22 34.08
C PHE A 66 -10.16 -2.85 33.39
N TYR A 67 -10.34 -4.16 33.54
CA TYR A 67 -11.50 -4.88 33.01
C TYR A 67 -12.81 -4.33 33.57
N ASP A 68 -12.95 -4.28 34.89
CA ASP A 68 -14.18 -3.86 35.56
C ASP A 68 -14.47 -2.37 35.29
N GLY A 69 -13.43 -1.53 35.32
CA GLY A 69 -13.55 -0.11 35.00
C GLY A 69 -13.94 0.18 33.55
N THR A 70 -13.48 -0.63 32.59
CA THR A 70 -13.89 -0.49 31.19
C THR A 70 -15.37 -0.81 31.02
N LEU A 71 -15.84 -1.92 31.60
CA LEU A 71 -17.23 -2.32 31.49
C LEU A 71 -18.18 -1.38 32.26
N SER A 72 -17.76 -0.84 33.40
CA SER A 72 -18.59 0.10 34.17
C SER A 72 -18.87 1.41 33.43
N ARG A 73 -18.02 1.77 32.47
CA ARG A 73 -18.17 2.97 31.63
C ARG A 73 -18.95 2.71 30.35
N LEU A 74 -19.30 1.47 30.03
CA LEU A 74 -19.99 1.10 28.80
C LEU A 74 -21.45 0.77 29.09
N ARG A 75 -22.37 1.50 28.44
CA ARG A 75 -23.81 1.24 28.48
C ARG A 75 -24.33 1.00 27.07
N MET A 76 -25.16 -0.02 26.89
CA MET A 76 -25.91 -0.23 25.66
C MET A 76 -27.31 0.38 25.76
N THR A 77 -27.87 0.85 24.64
CA THR A 77 -29.26 1.28 24.54
C THR A 77 -29.80 1.04 23.12
N ILE A 78 -31.12 1.04 22.98
CA ILE A 78 -31.81 1.07 21.69
C ILE A 78 -32.47 2.44 21.42
N ASN A 79 -32.56 3.29 22.45
CA ASN A 79 -33.17 4.60 22.37
C ASN A 79 -32.11 5.66 22.03
N LEU A 80 -32.35 6.44 20.96
CA LEU A 80 -31.41 7.46 20.49
C LEU A 80 -31.28 8.63 21.47
N ALA A 81 -32.40 9.14 22.00
CA ALA A 81 -32.39 10.24 22.96
C ALA A 81 -31.60 9.89 24.21
N ASP A 82 -31.76 8.66 24.73
CA ASP A 82 -30.96 8.16 25.86
C ASP A 82 -29.46 8.07 25.54
N ALA A 83 -29.11 7.80 24.28
CA ALA A 83 -27.71 7.68 23.87
C ALA A 83 -27.00 9.03 23.82
N VAL A 84 -27.69 10.07 23.35
CA VAL A 84 -27.06 11.37 23.04
C VAL A 84 -27.29 12.44 24.11
N LYS A 85 -28.18 12.21 25.08
CA LYS A 85 -28.61 13.19 26.09
C LYS A 85 -27.46 13.94 26.77
N ASP A 86 -26.43 13.21 27.21
CA ASP A 86 -25.30 13.75 27.96
C ASP A 86 -23.99 13.72 27.15
N ALA A 87 -24.07 13.47 25.83
CA ALA A 87 -22.91 13.28 24.98
C ALA A 87 -22.20 14.61 24.68
N ASP A 88 -20.87 14.59 24.76
CA ASP A 88 -20.01 15.68 24.29
C ASP A 88 -19.54 15.43 22.84
N LEU A 89 -19.42 14.15 22.48
CA LEU A 89 -19.05 13.66 21.16
C LEU A 89 -19.98 12.52 20.76
N VAL A 90 -20.55 12.61 19.56
CA VAL A 90 -21.27 11.51 18.91
C VAL A 90 -20.38 10.93 17.82
N ILE A 91 -20.22 9.61 17.74
CA ILE A 91 -19.55 8.91 16.64
C ILE A 91 -20.54 7.96 15.97
N GLU A 92 -20.86 8.24 14.73
CA GLU A 92 -21.76 7.43 13.90
C GLU A 92 -20.98 6.33 13.17
N ALA A 93 -21.45 5.08 13.25
CA ALA A 93 -20.88 3.89 12.62
C ALA A 93 -21.97 2.91 12.13
N ILE A 94 -23.00 3.44 11.47
CA ILE A 94 -24.11 2.73 10.83
C ILE A 94 -23.77 2.39 9.36
N PRO A 95 -24.65 1.68 8.61
CA PRO A 95 -24.41 1.37 7.20
C PRO A 95 -24.03 2.58 6.35
N GLU A 96 -23.19 2.34 5.32
CA GLU A 96 -22.61 3.35 4.45
C GLU A 96 -23.61 3.85 3.39
N ASP A 97 -24.67 4.53 3.84
CA ASP A 97 -25.72 5.14 3.02
C ASP A 97 -25.90 6.62 3.38
N LEU A 98 -25.77 7.52 2.40
CA LEU A 98 -25.81 8.96 2.62
C LEU A 98 -27.15 9.41 3.21
N LYS A 99 -28.27 8.91 2.69
CA LYS A 99 -29.61 9.34 3.11
C LYS A 99 -29.88 8.92 4.55
N LEU A 100 -29.54 7.69 4.89
CA LEU A 100 -29.69 7.14 6.23
C LEU A 100 -28.82 7.90 7.24
N LYS A 101 -27.59 8.27 6.89
CA LYS A 101 -26.72 9.12 7.74
C LYS A 101 -27.28 10.53 7.90
N GLN A 102 -27.72 11.16 6.82
CA GLN A 102 -28.34 12.50 6.86
C GLN A 102 -29.58 12.53 7.76
N ASP A 103 -30.47 11.55 7.62
CA ASP A 103 -31.70 11.46 8.42
C ASP A 103 -31.37 11.26 9.90
N LEU A 104 -30.39 10.40 10.21
CA LEU A 104 -29.91 10.19 11.58
C LEU A 104 -29.32 11.48 12.17
N PHE A 105 -28.40 12.14 11.47
CA PHE A 105 -27.74 13.34 11.99
C PHE A 105 -28.72 14.50 12.19
N LYS A 106 -29.76 14.60 11.36
CA LYS A 106 -30.85 15.56 11.54
C LYS A 106 -31.68 15.27 12.80
N GLU A 107 -31.94 13.99 13.08
CA GLU A 107 -32.60 13.58 14.32
C GLU A 107 -31.73 13.90 15.56
N ILE A 108 -30.44 13.57 15.49
CA ILE A 108 -29.47 13.85 16.57
C ILE A 108 -29.35 15.36 16.83
N GLU A 109 -29.26 16.20 15.80
CA GLU A 109 -29.21 17.66 15.94
C GLU A 109 -30.43 18.24 16.67
N GLY A 110 -31.60 17.60 16.57
CA GLY A 110 -32.79 17.99 17.32
C GLY A 110 -32.76 17.61 18.80
N LEU A 111 -31.84 16.72 19.20
CA LEU A 111 -31.75 16.15 20.55
C LEU A 111 -30.55 16.68 21.36
N VAL A 112 -29.56 17.27 20.69
CA VAL A 112 -28.30 17.71 21.31
C VAL A 112 -28.11 19.23 21.21
N ALA A 113 -27.34 19.80 22.15
CA ALA A 113 -26.97 21.20 22.12
C ALA A 113 -26.00 21.53 20.96
N ASP A 114 -25.96 22.79 20.52
CA ASP A 114 -25.18 23.26 19.36
C ASP A 114 -23.66 23.09 19.52
N ASP A 115 -23.18 22.89 20.74
CA ASP A 115 -21.77 22.70 21.10
C ASP A 115 -21.32 21.24 21.22
N VAL A 116 -22.22 20.27 20.98
CA VAL A 116 -21.90 18.83 20.89
C VAL A 116 -21.24 18.52 19.54
N VAL A 117 -20.13 17.78 19.56
CA VAL A 117 -19.40 17.38 18.36
C VAL A 117 -20.11 16.21 17.68
N LEU A 118 -20.24 16.28 16.35
CA LEU A 118 -20.84 15.23 15.54
C LEU A 118 -19.76 14.61 14.64
N GLY A 119 -19.40 13.37 14.91
CA GLY A 119 -18.39 12.59 14.20
C GLY A 119 -19.03 11.48 13.35
N SER A 120 -18.58 11.28 12.12
CA SER A 120 -18.90 10.08 11.33
C SER A 120 -17.67 9.23 11.08
N ASN A 121 -17.79 7.92 11.32
CA ASN A 121 -16.80 6.90 10.96
C ASN A 121 -16.93 6.44 9.50
N THR A 122 -17.57 7.22 8.63
CA THR A 122 -17.60 6.92 7.19
C THR A 122 -16.19 6.73 6.63
N SER A 123 -16.07 5.85 5.64
CA SER A 123 -14.81 5.50 4.96
C SER A 123 -14.70 6.12 3.56
N GLY A 124 -15.82 6.64 3.05
CA GLY A 124 -15.94 7.11 1.67
C GLY A 124 -16.76 8.38 1.50
N ILE A 125 -17.83 8.57 2.27
CA ILE A 125 -18.76 9.69 2.07
C ILE A 125 -18.13 10.99 2.56
N ALA A 126 -18.14 12.04 1.73
CA ALA A 126 -17.66 13.34 2.15
C ALA A 126 -18.49 13.87 3.34
N ILE A 127 -17.81 14.36 4.36
CA ILE A 127 -18.42 14.89 5.59
C ILE A 127 -19.31 16.08 5.27
N THR A 128 -18.94 16.89 4.29
CA THR A 128 -19.74 18.03 3.81
C THR A 128 -21.08 17.58 3.23
N GLU A 129 -21.15 16.42 2.57
CA GLU A 129 -22.42 15.86 2.08
C GLU A 129 -23.32 15.41 3.23
N ILE A 130 -22.74 14.76 4.24
CA ILE A 130 -23.48 14.35 5.46
C ILE A 130 -23.97 15.59 6.21
N ALA A 131 -23.12 16.60 6.37
CA ALA A 131 -23.43 17.84 7.09
C ALA A 131 -24.44 18.75 6.36
N SER A 132 -24.70 18.52 5.07
CA SER A 132 -25.50 19.44 4.23
C SER A 132 -26.92 19.69 4.77
N VAL A 133 -27.50 18.69 5.46
CA VAL A 133 -28.85 18.76 6.05
C VAL A 133 -28.91 19.41 7.45
N LEU A 134 -27.75 19.67 8.07
CA LEU A 134 -27.65 20.23 9.41
C LEU A 134 -27.78 21.74 9.43
N ARG A 135 -28.32 22.30 10.51
CA ARG A 135 -28.31 23.73 10.82
C ARG A 135 -26.91 24.19 11.21
N VAL A 136 -26.26 23.50 12.15
CA VAL A 136 -24.93 23.85 12.67
C VAL A 136 -23.90 22.89 12.07
N LYS A 137 -23.30 23.27 10.95
CA LYS A 137 -22.45 22.40 10.11
C LYS A 137 -20.99 22.34 10.56
N ASP A 138 -20.50 23.40 11.21
CA ASP A 138 -19.09 23.57 11.58
C ASP A 138 -18.62 22.65 12.72
N ARG A 139 -19.55 21.97 13.40
CA ARG A 139 -19.31 20.92 14.42
C ARG A 139 -19.30 19.48 13.90
N MET A 140 -19.60 19.29 12.61
CA MET A 140 -19.59 17.97 11.97
C MET A 140 -18.18 17.67 11.43
N ILE A 141 -17.62 16.50 11.75
CA ILE A 141 -16.24 16.13 11.43
C ILE A 141 -16.11 14.64 11.10
N GLY A 142 -15.13 14.27 10.28
CA GLY A 142 -14.80 12.86 10.05
C GLY A 142 -13.99 12.30 11.21
N THR A 143 -14.33 11.08 11.65
CA THR A 143 -13.62 10.33 12.70
C THR A 143 -13.43 8.88 12.23
N HIS A 144 -12.68 8.70 11.14
CA HIS A 144 -12.54 7.43 10.45
C HIS A 144 -11.49 6.54 11.15
N PHE A 145 -11.97 5.53 11.88
CA PHE A 145 -11.18 4.46 12.48
C PHE A 145 -11.01 3.31 11.50
N PHE A 146 -9.91 2.58 11.64
CA PHE A 146 -9.55 1.48 10.73
C PHE A 146 -9.89 0.12 11.34
N GLN A 147 -10.37 -0.81 10.51
CA GLN A 147 -10.76 -2.13 10.99
C GLN A 147 -9.54 -3.03 11.22
N PRO A 148 -9.45 -3.75 12.37
CA PRO A 148 -10.29 -3.63 13.57
C PRO A 148 -9.91 -2.44 14.46
N ALA A 149 -10.89 -1.62 14.86
CA ALA A 149 -10.64 -0.35 15.56
C ALA A 149 -9.77 -0.42 16.84
N PRO A 150 -9.89 -1.46 17.71
CA PRO A 150 -9.02 -1.57 18.89
C PRO A 150 -7.55 -1.86 18.55
N VAL A 151 -7.28 -2.40 17.36
CA VAL A 151 -5.95 -2.87 16.93
C VAL A 151 -5.25 -1.83 16.08
N MET A 152 -5.94 -1.27 15.08
CA MET A 152 -5.35 -0.32 14.14
C MET A 152 -5.04 1.01 14.82
N LEU A 153 -3.86 1.57 14.55
CA LEU A 153 -3.38 2.75 15.28
C LEU A 153 -3.85 4.06 14.67
N LEU A 154 -4.21 4.10 13.39
CA LEU A 154 -4.58 5.34 12.73
C LEU A 154 -6.01 5.80 13.07
N LEU A 155 -6.17 7.11 13.21
CA LEU A 155 -7.46 7.82 13.16
C LEU A 155 -7.38 8.89 12.08
N GLU A 156 -8.16 8.75 11.01
CA GLU A 156 -8.24 9.75 9.95
C GLU A 156 -9.36 10.77 10.26
N ILE A 157 -8.98 12.05 10.34
CA ILE A 157 -9.86 13.15 10.72
C ILE A 157 -10.18 13.96 9.46
N GLY A 158 -11.38 13.76 8.92
CA GLY A 158 -11.88 14.47 7.75
C GLY A 158 -12.35 15.89 8.11
N ARG A 159 -11.51 16.88 7.84
CA ARG A 159 -11.77 18.31 8.09
C ARG A 159 -12.52 18.94 6.93
N THR A 160 -13.73 19.44 7.20
CA THR A 160 -14.51 20.25 6.25
C THR A 160 -13.98 21.69 6.18
N PRO A 161 -14.29 22.43 5.09
CA PRO A 161 -13.90 23.85 4.97
C PRO A 161 -14.47 24.77 6.05
N VAL A 162 -15.56 24.36 6.72
CA VAL A 162 -16.23 25.17 7.74
C VAL A 162 -15.81 24.82 9.17
N ASN A 163 -15.08 23.73 9.39
CA ASN A 163 -14.61 23.38 10.73
C ASN A 163 -13.59 24.41 11.23
N PHE A 164 -13.85 24.93 12.43
CA PHE A 164 -12.94 25.79 13.16
C PHE A 164 -11.82 24.98 13.82
N GLN A 165 -10.66 25.61 14.05
CA GLN A 165 -9.44 24.90 14.47
C GLN A 165 -9.58 24.20 15.83
N GLU A 166 -10.23 24.84 16.81
CA GLU A 166 -10.43 24.27 18.15
C GLU A 166 -11.17 22.91 18.12
N LEU A 167 -12.11 22.71 17.18
CA LEU A 167 -12.77 21.41 17.00
C LEU A 167 -11.77 20.34 16.55
N VAL A 168 -10.96 20.67 15.55
CA VAL A 168 -9.97 19.74 14.99
C VAL A 168 -8.96 19.35 16.07
N ASP A 169 -8.46 20.33 16.82
CA ASP A 169 -7.49 20.11 17.90
C ASP A 169 -8.06 19.17 18.97
N LYS A 170 -9.34 19.33 19.34
CA LYS A 170 -9.99 18.43 20.31
C LYS A 170 -10.18 17.02 19.82
N ILE A 171 -10.48 16.82 18.54
CA ILE A 171 -10.58 15.48 17.97
C ILE A 171 -9.19 14.84 17.82
N VAL A 172 -8.15 15.63 17.54
CA VAL A 172 -6.75 15.17 17.59
C VAL A 172 -6.38 14.74 19.01
N GLU A 173 -6.69 15.54 20.03
CA GLU A 173 -6.45 15.21 21.45
C GLU A 173 -7.23 13.96 21.88
N PHE A 174 -8.49 13.85 21.46
CA PHE A 174 -9.30 12.65 21.66
C PHE A 174 -8.65 11.43 20.99
N GLY A 175 -8.21 11.53 19.73
CA GLY A 175 -7.48 10.46 19.06
C GLY A 175 -6.23 10.01 19.82
N LYS A 176 -5.41 10.98 20.27
CA LYS A 176 -4.20 10.74 21.06
C LYS A 176 -4.51 10.06 22.40
N SER A 177 -5.57 10.45 23.10
CA SER A 177 -5.97 9.84 24.37
C SER A 177 -6.42 8.37 24.23
N LEU A 178 -6.95 8.01 23.05
CA LEU A 178 -7.26 6.61 22.69
C LEU A 178 -6.01 5.80 22.28
N GLY A 179 -4.83 6.40 22.33
CA GLY A 179 -3.58 5.81 21.81
C GLY A 179 -3.60 5.62 20.30
N ARG A 180 -4.36 6.45 19.57
CA ARG A 180 -4.33 6.50 18.09
C ARG A 180 -3.34 7.55 17.61
N VAL A 181 -2.93 7.41 16.35
CA VAL A 181 -2.18 8.39 15.57
C VAL A 181 -3.20 9.17 14.73
N PRO A 182 -3.61 10.37 15.16
CA PRO A 182 -4.52 11.19 14.38
C PRO A 182 -3.81 11.78 13.15
N VAL A 183 -4.47 11.72 12.00
CA VAL A 183 -4.05 12.35 10.76
C VAL A 183 -5.18 13.23 10.26
N VAL A 184 -4.92 14.53 10.09
CA VAL A 184 -5.94 15.49 9.66
C VAL A 184 -5.87 15.65 8.15
N VAL A 185 -6.98 15.35 7.47
CA VAL A 185 -7.06 15.44 6.01
C VAL A 185 -8.20 16.35 5.59
N LYS A 186 -8.10 16.92 4.39
CA LYS A 186 -9.23 17.65 3.81
C LYS A 186 -10.37 16.70 3.48
N ASP A 187 -11.58 17.13 3.77
CA ASP A 187 -12.79 16.42 3.40
C ASP A 187 -12.95 16.32 1.88
N ARG A 188 -12.87 15.09 1.38
CA ARG A 188 -13.14 14.70 -0.01
C ARG A 188 -13.65 13.26 -0.03
N PRO A 189 -14.38 12.85 -1.09
CA PRO A 189 -14.78 11.45 -1.25
C PRO A 189 -13.59 10.49 -1.15
N GLY A 190 -13.69 9.50 -0.27
CA GLY A 190 -12.62 8.52 0.01
C GLY A 190 -11.43 9.03 0.83
N PHE A 191 -11.52 10.25 1.37
CA PHE A 191 -10.46 10.90 2.17
C PHE A 191 -9.07 10.72 1.57
N LEU A 192 -8.10 10.30 2.38
CA LEU A 192 -6.78 9.87 1.94
C LEU A 192 -6.71 8.33 1.90
N SER A 193 -7.33 7.63 2.85
CA SER A 193 -7.23 6.19 3.03
C SER A 193 -7.70 5.33 1.86
N THR A 194 -8.75 5.78 1.18
CA THR A 194 -9.46 4.97 0.18
C THR A 194 -8.97 5.27 -1.23
N ARG A 195 -8.24 6.38 -1.43
CA ARG A 195 -7.65 6.75 -2.72
C ARG A 195 -6.74 5.67 -3.31
N PRO A 196 -5.84 4.99 -2.55
CA PRO A 196 -5.00 3.91 -3.05
C PRO A 196 -5.73 2.85 -3.89
N SER A 197 -7.02 2.60 -3.64
CA SER A 197 -7.87 1.66 -4.39
C SER A 197 -7.90 1.87 -5.91
N GLY A 198 -7.63 3.07 -6.45
CA GLY A 198 -7.56 3.26 -7.90
C GLY A 198 -6.44 2.47 -8.62
N GLY A 199 -5.55 1.79 -7.88
CA GLY A 199 -4.53 0.90 -8.44
C GLY A 199 -5.08 -0.45 -8.91
N MET A 200 -6.32 -0.77 -8.56
CA MET A 200 -6.93 -2.08 -8.87
C MET A 200 -7.03 -2.34 -10.37
N ASN A 201 -7.20 -1.30 -11.19
CA ASN A 201 -7.19 -1.45 -12.65
C ASN A 201 -5.89 -2.04 -13.16
N GLU A 202 -4.77 -1.64 -12.58
CA GLU A 202 -3.46 -2.12 -13.02
C GLU A 202 -3.18 -3.54 -12.51
N LEU A 203 -3.64 -3.88 -11.30
CA LEU A 203 -3.60 -5.26 -10.80
C LEU A 203 -4.35 -6.24 -11.71
N PHE A 204 -5.53 -5.86 -12.18
CA PHE A 204 -6.30 -6.66 -13.12
C PHE A 204 -5.63 -6.72 -14.50
N ALA A 205 -5.05 -5.61 -14.99
CA ALA A 205 -4.30 -5.62 -16.24
C ALA A 205 -3.09 -6.59 -16.19
N VAL A 206 -2.29 -6.53 -15.12
CA VAL A 206 -1.16 -7.45 -14.88
C VAL A 206 -1.61 -8.92 -14.90
N ARG A 207 -2.77 -9.22 -14.28
CA ARG A 207 -3.37 -10.55 -14.28
C ARG A 207 -3.84 -10.98 -15.67
N ASP A 208 -4.61 -10.14 -16.32
CA ASP A 208 -5.31 -10.46 -17.58
C ASP A 208 -4.33 -10.56 -18.76
N GLU A 209 -3.23 -9.79 -18.73
CA GLU A 209 -2.13 -9.89 -19.68
C GLU A 209 -1.21 -11.11 -19.45
N GLY A 210 -1.41 -11.81 -18.33
CA GLY A 210 -0.62 -12.97 -17.93
C GLY A 210 0.84 -12.63 -17.64
N VAL A 211 1.11 -11.48 -17.02
CA VAL A 211 2.49 -11.05 -16.72
C VAL A 211 3.17 -12.05 -15.78
N ALA A 212 2.44 -12.49 -14.75
CA ALA A 212 2.80 -13.59 -13.86
C ALA A 212 1.51 -14.22 -13.30
N ASP A 213 1.60 -15.43 -12.75
CA ASP A 213 0.47 -16.01 -12.03
C ASP A 213 0.16 -15.24 -10.74
N MET A 214 -1.08 -15.32 -10.25
CA MET A 214 -1.53 -14.54 -9.09
C MET A 214 -0.70 -14.78 -7.83
N ARG A 215 -0.21 -16.01 -7.60
CA ARG A 215 0.63 -16.30 -6.43
C ARG A 215 1.98 -15.63 -6.58
N SER A 216 2.58 -15.70 -7.76
CA SER A 216 3.82 -14.98 -8.06
C SER A 216 3.70 -13.47 -7.86
N VAL A 217 2.60 -12.86 -8.32
CA VAL A 217 2.31 -11.43 -8.07
C VAL A 217 2.21 -11.15 -6.57
N ASP A 218 1.44 -11.95 -5.83
CA ASP A 218 1.30 -11.79 -4.37
C ASP A 218 2.65 -11.89 -3.65
N ARG A 219 3.53 -12.79 -4.10
CA ARG A 219 4.87 -12.97 -3.54
C ARG A 219 5.82 -11.82 -3.86
N ILE A 220 5.71 -11.23 -5.04
CA ILE A 220 6.46 -10.01 -5.40
C ILE A 220 6.01 -8.87 -4.48
N GLN A 221 4.71 -8.72 -4.24
CA GLN A 221 4.17 -7.68 -3.35
C GLN A 221 4.62 -7.88 -1.90
N THR A 222 4.60 -9.11 -1.36
CA THR A 222 5.10 -9.35 0.01
C THR A 222 6.61 -9.17 0.13
N ALA A 223 7.37 -9.46 -0.92
CA ALA A 223 8.80 -9.25 -0.95
C ALA A 223 9.21 -7.76 -0.91
N ARG A 224 8.33 -6.86 -1.34
CA ARG A 224 8.46 -5.40 -1.19
C ARG A 224 8.14 -4.90 0.22
N GLY A 225 7.73 -5.80 1.13
CA GLY A 225 7.40 -5.50 2.52
C GLY A 225 5.91 -5.40 2.81
N ASN A 226 5.02 -5.60 1.83
CA ASN A 226 3.59 -5.62 2.11
C ASN A 226 3.25 -6.82 3.03
N PRO A 227 2.39 -6.64 4.05
CA PRO A 227 2.06 -7.71 4.98
C PRO A 227 1.31 -8.87 4.32
N MET A 228 0.69 -8.60 3.16
CA MET A 228 -0.09 -9.55 2.39
C MET A 228 0.01 -9.22 0.90
N GLY A 229 -0.04 -10.26 0.05
CA GLY A 229 -0.15 -10.08 -1.39
C GLY A 229 -1.50 -9.47 -1.77
N MET A 230 -1.57 -8.75 -2.88
CA MET A 230 -2.73 -7.95 -3.26
C MET A 230 -3.99 -8.78 -3.55
N PHE A 231 -3.87 -9.93 -4.22
CA PHE A 231 -5.02 -10.82 -4.46
C PHE A 231 -5.50 -11.46 -3.16
N THR A 232 -4.56 -11.87 -2.30
CA THR A 232 -4.89 -12.41 -0.97
C THR A 232 -5.58 -11.35 -0.10
N LEU A 233 -5.13 -10.09 -0.19
CA LEU A 233 -5.71 -8.95 0.51
C LEU A 233 -7.14 -8.67 0.02
N LEU A 234 -7.38 -8.67 -1.29
CA LEU A 234 -8.72 -8.48 -1.84
C LEU A 234 -9.69 -9.59 -1.42
N ASP A 235 -9.24 -10.83 -1.37
CA ASP A 235 -10.07 -11.94 -0.86
C ASP A 235 -10.33 -11.85 0.64
N PHE A 236 -9.42 -11.21 1.39
CA PHE A 236 -9.61 -10.97 2.82
C PHE A 236 -10.61 -9.84 3.09
N ILE A 237 -10.47 -8.72 2.37
CA ILE A 237 -11.39 -7.57 2.45
C ILE A 237 -12.79 -7.97 1.95
N GLY A 238 -12.85 -8.64 0.81
CA GLY A 238 -14.07 -8.90 0.07
C GLY A 238 -14.04 -8.18 -1.28
N VAL A 239 -14.14 -8.96 -2.36
CA VAL A 239 -14.09 -8.44 -3.74
C VAL A 239 -15.26 -7.47 -4.01
N ASP A 240 -16.44 -7.75 -3.47
CA ASP A 240 -17.61 -6.87 -3.51
C ASP A 240 -17.40 -5.56 -2.77
N THR A 241 -16.77 -5.59 -1.60
CA THR A 241 -16.49 -4.38 -0.82
C THR A 241 -15.57 -3.44 -1.61
N MET A 242 -14.49 -3.97 -2.19
CA MET A 242 -13.61 -3.19 -3.05
C MET A 242 -14.34 -2.70 -4.33
N TYR A 243 -15.18 -3.55 -4.92
CA TYR A 243 -15.99 -3.16 -6.09
C TYR A 243 -16.90 -1.97 -5.79
N HIS A 244 -17.60 -1.98 -4.66
CA HIS A 244 -18.48 -0.88 -4.25
C HIS A 244 -17.72 0.41 -3.96
N ILE A 245 -16.53 0.31 -3.34
CA ILE A 245 -15.64 1.45 -3.15
C ILE A 245 -15.27 2.08 -4.49
N LEU A 246 -14.85 1.27 -5.47
CA LEU A 246 -14.47 1.76 -6.80
C LEU A 246 -15.65 2.39 -7.54
N VAL A 247 -16.85 1.78 -7.48
CA VAL A 247 -18.07 2.36 -8.06
C VAL A 247 -18.32 3.76 -7.47
N TYR A 248 -18.33 3.86 -6.15
CA TYR A 248 -18.56 5.14 -5.47
C TYR A 248 -17.49 6.17 -5.87
N MET A 249 -16.20 5.83 -5.80
CA MET A 249 -15.12 6.74 -6.18
C MET A 249 -15.21 7.17 -7.65
N HIS A 250 -15.60 6.27 -8.55
CA HIS A 250 -15.80 6.62 -9.96
C HIS A 250 -16.99 7.55 -10.17
N GLU A 251 -18.11 7.34 -9.47
CA GLU A 251 -19.27 8.23 -9.53
C GLU A 251 -18.94 9.64 -9.00
N GLN A 252 -18.11 9.74 -7.96
CA GLN A 252 -17.74 11.02 -7.35
C GLN A 252 -16.70 11.81 -8.16
N TYR A 253 -15.70 11.13 -8.72
CA TYR A 253 -14.59 11.80 -9.40
C TYR A 253 -14.69 11.78 -10.93
N GLY A 254 -15.44 10.83 -11.51
CA GLY A 254 -15.47 10.59 -12.96
C GLY A 254 -14.14 10.09 -13.55
N LEU A 255 -13.19 9.70 -12.70
CA LEU A 255 -11.83 9.35 -13.09
C LEU A 255 -11.72 7.88 -13.50
N HIS A 256 -10.96 7.60 -14.55
CA HIS A 256 -10.81 6.25 -15.12
C HIS A 256 -10.10 5.28 -14.16
N GLU A 257 -9.16 5.74 -13.35
CA GLU A 257 -8.47 4.93 -12.35
C GLU A 257 -9.40 4.30 -11.31
N PHE A 258 -10.55 4.93 -11.03
CA PHE A 258 -11.56 4.37 -10.13
C PHE A 258 -12.60 3.52 -10.84
N MET A 259 -12.60 3.48 -12.18
CA MET A 259 -13.53 2.61 -12.91
C MET A 259 -13.32 1.16 -12.48
N PRO A 260 -14.35 0.45 -11.96
CA PRO A 260 -14.19 -0.92 -11.50
C PRO A 260 -13.79 -1.86 -12.65
N PRO A 261 -12.76 -2.73 -12.48
CA PRO A 261 -12.39 -3.71 -13.51
C PRO A 261 -13.55 -4.64 -13.86
N ILE A 262 -13.69 -4.99 -15.14
CA ILE A 262 -14.74 -5.92 -15.61
C ILE A 262 -14.63 -7.27 -14.88
N GLY A 263 -13.42 -7.80 -14.73
CA GLY A 263 -13.18 -9.04 -14.00
C GLY A 263 -13.65 -8.97 -12.54
N MET A 264 -13.54 -7.82 -11.89
CA MET A 264 -14.01 -7.63 -10.52
C MET A 264 -15.54 -7.70 -10.46
N ARG A 265 -16.22 -7.01 -11.38
CA ARG A 265 -17.69 -7.07 -11.52
C ARG A 265 -18.19 -8.50 -11.72
N GLN A 266 -17.52 -9.26 -12.60
CA GLN A 266 -17.86 -10.66 -12.86
C GLN A 266 -17.71 -11.53 -11.61
N MET A 267 -16.63 -11.35 -10.84
CA MET A 267 -16.43 -12.07 -9.58
C MET A 267 -17.55 -11.79 -8.57
N VAL A 268 -18.01 -10.54 -8.46
CA VAL A 268 -19.16 -10.20 -7.61
C VAL A 268 -20.43 -10.91 -8.08
N GLN A 269 -20.72 -10.90 -9.38
CA GLN A 269 -21.88 -11.58 -9.96
C GLN A 269 -21.85 -13.10 -9.76
N LEU A 270 -20.66 -13.69 -9.73
CA LEU A 270 -20.43 -15.12 -9.47
C LEU A 270 -20.38 -15.47 -7.98
N ASN A 271 -20.58 -14.50 -7.06
CA ASN A 271 -20.41 -14.68 -5.62
C ASN A 271 -19.00 -15.17 -5.21
N HIS A 272 -17.98 -14.84 -6.01
CA HIS A 272 -16.58 -15.10 -5.72
C HIS A 272 -16.00 -13.94 -4.90
N LEU A 273 -16.46 -13.81 -3.65
CA LEU A 273 -16.19 -12.65 -2.79
C LEU A 273 -14.99 -12.83 -1.87
N GLY A 274 -14.22 -13.91 -2.03
CA GLY A 274 -13.04 -14.20 -1.21
C GLY A 274 -13.35 -15.14 -0.06
N ARG A 275 -12.69 -14.93 1.09
CA ARG A 275 -12.74 -15.85 2.23
C ARG A 275 -14.15 -16.05 2.79
N LYS A 276 -14.97 -14.99 2.78
CA LYS A 276 -16.33 -15.01 3.34
C LYS A 276 -17.29 -15.91 2.57
N THR A 277 -17.01 -16.22 1.30
CA THR A 277 -17.77 -17.17 0.47
C THR A 277 -16.98 -18.44 0.16
N GLY A 278 -15.79 -18.61 0.75
CA GLY A 278 -14.90 -19.75 0.48
C GLY A 278 -14.21 -19.74 -0.90
N ARG A 279 -14.47 -18.72 -1.73
CA ARG A 279 -13.94 -18.60 -3.10
C ARG A 279 -13.83 -17.14 -3.51
N GLY A 280 -12.67 -16.75 -4.03
CA GLY A 280 -12.42 -15.45 -4.66
C GLY A 280 -11.40 -15.58 -5.78
N PHE A 281 -10.28 -14.85 -5.69
CA PHE A 281 -9.10 -15.10 -6.53
C PHE A 281 -8.52 -16.49 -6.24
N TYR A 282 -8.57 -16.91 -4.98
CA TYR A 282 -8.17 -18.24 -4.55
C TYR A 282 -9.35 -19.13 -4.17
N ASP A 283 -9.10 -20.43 -4.18
CA ASP A 283 -9.99 -21.42 -3.58
C ASP A 283 -9.61 -21.62 -2.11
N TYR A 284 -10.56 -21.37 -1.20
CA TYR A 284 -10.37 -21.58 0.24
C TYR A 284 -11.00 -22.89 0.73
N SER A 285 -11.64 -23.66 -0.17
CA SER A 285 -12.15 -25.01 0.14
C SER A 285 -11.06 -26.08 0.10
N GLN A 286 -9.92 -25.79 -0.55
CA GLN A 286 -8.80 -26.71 -0.68
C GLN A 286 -7.55 -26.12 -0.01
N ARG A 287 -6.79 -26.98 0.66
CA ARG A 287 -5.47 -26.61 1.16
C ARG A 287 -4.58 -26.33 -0.05
N ALA A 288 -3.92 -25.18 -0.07
CA ALA A 288 -3.04 -24.83 -1.18
C ALA A 288 -1.92 -25.88 -1.33
N PRO A 289 -1.60 -26.33 -2.56
CA PRO A 289 -0.43 -27.17 -2.79
C PRO A 289 0.84 -26.40 -2.39
N GLU A 290 1.79 -27.10 -1.76
CA GLU A 290 3.10 -26.54 -1.41
C GLU A 290 3.89 -26.23 -2.68
N VAL A 291 4.56 -25.08 -2.70
CA VAL A 291 5.49 -24.72 -3.78
C VAL A 291 6.78 -25.49 -3.53
N ASP A 292 7.16 -26.37 -4.48
CA ASP A 292 8.45 -27.05 -4.45
C ASP A 292 9.58 -26.01 -4.56
N SER A 293 10.31 -25.85 -3.46
CA SER A 293 11.42 -24.89 -3.30
C SER A 293 12.79 -25.56 -3.47
N SER A 294 12.83 -26.83 -3.87
CA SER A 294 14.09 -27.58 -4.00
C SER A 294 14.93 -27.06 -5.17
N VAL A 295 16.21 -26.79 -4.89
CA VAL A 295 17.19 -26.39 -5.91
C VAL A 295 17.91 -27.64 -6.39
N ASN A 296 17.66 -28.07 -7.63
CA ASN A 296 18.47 -29.11 -8.25
C ASN A 296 19.83 -28.52 -8.69
N LYS A 297 20.88 -28.81 -7.90
CA LYS A 297 22.25 -28.33 -8.12
C LYS A 297 22.96 -29.00 -9.32
N GLU A 298 22.44 -30.11 -9.86
CA GLU A 298 23.08 -30.84 -10.96
C GLU A 298 22.95 -30.14 -12.33
N ILE A 299 22.02 -29.20 -12.47
CA ILE A 299 21.66 -28.52 -13.73
C ILE A 299 22.67 -27.41 -14.10
N ILE A 300 23.60 -27.05 -13.21
CA ILE A 300 24.55 -25.92 -13.36
C ILE A 300 25.94 -26.41 -13.82
N LYS A 301 26.03 -27.57 -14.47
CA LYS A 301 27.30 -28.00 -15.09
C LYS A 301 27.65 -27.04 -16.23
N GLY A 302 28.54 -26.07 -15.95
CA GLY A 302 29.15 -25.22 -16.98
C GLY A 302 29.30 -23.73 -16.64
N ILE A 303 28.57 -23.19 -15.66
CA ILE A 303 28.71 -21.77 -15.26
C ILE A 303 29.75 -21.66 -14.16
N LYS A 304 30.84 -20.93 -14.41
CA LYS A 304 31.92 -20.66 -13.44
C LYS A 304 32.32 -19.19 -13.42
N ASN A 305 32.36 -18.54 -14.58
CA ASN A 305 32.83 -17.17 -14.74
C ASN A 305 31.63 -16.25 -14.92
N ILE A 306 31.52 -15.22 -14.10
CA ILE A 306 30.42 -14.27 -14.13
C ILE A 306 31.00 -12.86 -14.25
N ALA A 307 30.52 -12.09 -15.21
CA ALA A 307 30.80 -10.66 -15.27
C ALA A 307 29.65 -9.89 -14.64
N PHE A 308 29.96 -8.86 -13.86
CA PHE A 308 28.99 -7.98 -13.24
C PHE A 308 29.35 -6.52 -13.58
N LEU A 309 28.57 -5.91 -14.45
CA LEU A 309 28.78 -4.52 -14.87
C LEU A 309 27.90 -3.63 -14.00
N THR A 310 28.48 -2.88 -13.07
CA THR A 310 27.72 -2.07 -12.12
C THR A 310 28.50 -0.84 -11.69
N THR A 311 27.79 0.26 -11.43
CA THR A 311 28.39 1.47 -10.85
C THR A 311 28.54 1.36 -9.32
N GLU A 312 27.92 0.35 -8.69
CA GLU A 312 28.00 0.12 -7.25
C GLU A 312 29.20 -0.77 -6.87
N ALA A 313 30.18 -0.20 -6.19
CA ALA A 313 31.40 -0.92 -5.80
C ALA A 313 31.14 -2.11 -4.84
N ASP A 314 30.13 -1.99 -3.98
CA ASP A 314 29.82 -2.95 -2.90
C ASP A 314 28.48 -3.68 -3.10
N SER A 315 28.22 -4.15 -4.33
CA SER A 315 26.98 -4.87 -4.64
C SER A 315 26.82 -6.15 -3.79
N PRO A 316 25.70 -6.33 -3.05
CA PRO A 316 25.45 -7.53 -2.26
C PRO A 316 25.28 -8.79 -3.13
N ILE A 317 24.94 -8.61 -4.41
CA ILE A 317 24.81 -9.69 -5.38
C ILE A 317 26.20 -10.22 -5.75
N VAL A 318 27.17 -9.32 -6.00
CA VAL A 318 28.57 -9.69 -6.26
C VAL A 318 29.16 -10.46 -5.08
N ALA A 319 28.88 -10.02 -3.85
CA ALA A 319 29.31 -10.73 -2.64
C ALA A 319 28.73 -12.16 -2.57
N ALA A 320 27.42 -12.31 -2.83
CA ALA A 320 26.76 -13.62 -2.83
C ALA A 320 27.31 -14.55 -3.92
N LEU A 321 27.58 -14.04 -5.12
CA LEU A 321 28.18 -14.81 -6.21
C LEU A 321 29.59 -15.31 -5.84
N LYS A 322 30.44 -14.46 -5.25
CA LYS A 322 31.78 -14.87 -4.80
C LYS A 322 31.70 -15.92 -3.67
N GLN A 323 30.75 -15.78 -2.76
CA GLN A 323 30.55 -16.72 -1.65
C GLN A 323 30.19 -18.14 -2.13
N GLU A 324 29.38 -18.25 -3.19
CA GLU A 324 29.05 -19.54 -3.82
C GLU A 324 30.17 -20.10 -4.73
N GLY A 325 31.32 -19.42 -4.79
CA GLY A 325 32.52 -19.91 -5.48
C GLY A 325 32.58 -19.59 -6.97
N TYR A 326 31.79 -18.62 -7.46
CA TYR A 326 31.90 -18.14 -8.84
C TYR A 326 33.11 -17.19 -9.01
N ASN A 327 33.76 -17.26 -10.17
CA ASN A 327 34.79 -16.31 -10.56
C ASN A 327 34.12 -15.03 -11.08
N VAL A 328 34.09 -13.97 -10.26
CA VAL A 328 33.37 -12.73 -10.61
C VAL A 328 34.33 -11.64 -11.09
N SER A 329 34.20 -11.20 -12.34
CA SER A 329 34.80 -9.96 -12.86
C SER A 329 33.82 -8.80 -12.69
N VAL A 330 34.32 -7.62 -12.30
CA VAL A 330 33.50 -6.42 -12.11
C VAL A 330 34.04 -5.30 -12.98
N ALA A 331 33.16 -4.60 -13.70
CA ALA A 331 33.49 -3.38 -14.42
C ALA A 331 32.48 -2.29 -14.08
N ASN A 332 32.96 -1.08 -13.81
CA ASN A 332 32.14 0.06 -13.42
C ASN A 332 32.06 1.16 -14.49
N LYS A 333 32.74 0.95 -15.62
CA LYS A 333 32.78 1.85 -16.77
C LYS A 333 32.74 1.05 -18.07
N ARG A 334 32.27 1.70 -19.12
CA ARG A 334 32.11 1.09 -20.45
C ARG A 334 33.42 0.61 -21.06
N ASP A 335 34.48 1.39 -20.89
CA ASP A 335 35.79 1.09 -21.44
C ASP A 335 36.34 -0.26 -20.94
N ASP A 336 35.89 -0.69 -19.77
CA ASP A 336 36.32 -1.93 -19.12
C ASP A 336 35.45 -3.14 -19.49
N ILE A 337 34.28 -2.95 -20.14
CA ILE A 337 33.32 -4.02 -20.49
C ILE A 337 34.03 -5.15 -21.22
N ALA A 338 34.80 -4.83 -22.26
CA ALA A 338 35.42 -5.83 -23.12
C ALA A 338 36.38 -6.75 -22.35
N SER A 339 37.10 -6.20 -21.37
CA SER A 339 38.01 -6.97 -20.53
C SER A 339 37.26 -7.87 -19.54
N ALA A 340 36.16 -7.38 -18.98
CA ALA A 340 35.38 -8.08 -17.96
C ALA A 340 34.57 -9.25 -18.52
N VAL A 341 33.99 -9.11 -19.71
CA VAL A 341 33.02 -10.09 -20.25
C VAL A 341 33.63 -11.20 -21.12
N LYS A 342 34.90 -11.05 -21.53
CA LYS A 342 35.56 -11.92 -22.53
C LYS A 342 35.43 -13.43 -22.25
N ASN A 343 35.53 -13.82 -20.98
CA ASN A 343 35.51 -15.23 -20.55
C ASN A 343 34.26 -15.58 -19.73
N ALA A 344 33.29 -14.67 -19.63
CA ALA A 344 32.12 -14.83 -18.79
C ALA A 344 31.12 -15.83 -19.41
N ASP A 345 30.58 -16.71 -18.58
CA ASP A 345 29.46 -17.59 -18.92
C ASP A 345 28.12 -16.84 -18.77
N VAL A 346 28.05 -15.94 -17.79
CA VAL A 346 26.89 -15.10 -17.48
C VAL A 346 27.34 -13.67 -17.23
N ILE A 347 26.62 -12.69 -17.76
CA ILE A 347 26.92 -11.27 -17.64
C ILE A 347 25.70 -10.56 -17.06
N PHE A 348 25.84 -9.93 -15.90
CA PHE A 348 24.86 -8.98 -15.37
C PHE A 348 25.20 -7.57 -15.84
N GLU A 349 24.23 -6.85 -16.40
CA GLU A 349 24.41 -5.46 -16.87
C GLU A 349 23.54 -4.50 -16.05
N GLU A 350 24.16 -3.63 -15.27
CA GLU A 350 23.54 -2.63 -14.39
C GLU A 350 24.35 -1.31 -14.39
N LEU A 351 24.79 -0.84 -15.57
CA LEU A 351 25.58 0.40 -15.65
C LEU A 351 24.71 1.66 -15.70
N SER A 352 23.53 1.55 -16.29
CA SER A 352 22.56 2.64 -16.46
C SER A 352 21.15 2.06 -16.53
N ASP A 353 20.14 2.85 -16.18
CA ASP A 353 18.72 2.50 -16.44
C ASP A 353 18.12 3.29 -17.62
N ASP A 354 18.92 4.14 -18.27
CA ASP A 354 18.56 4.78 -19.55
C ASP A 354 18.58 3.75 -20.69
N ILE A 355 17.51 3.69 -21.47
CA ILE A 355 17.33 2.69 -22.54
C ILE A 355 18.40 2.83 -23.63
N GLY A 356 18.63 4.06 -24.10
CA GLY A 356 19.61 4.29 -25.17
C GLY A 356 21.01 3.88 -24.72
N GLN A 357 21.29 4.11 -23.45
CA GLN A 357 22.55 3.76 -22.87
C GLN A 357 22.71 2.25 -22.65
N LYS A 358 21.67 1.58 -22.14
CA LYS A 358 21.62 0.12 -22.03
C LYS A 358 21.81 -0.56 -23.37
N GLN A 359 21.22 -0.03 -24.44
CA GLN A 359 21.40 -0.58 -25.80
C GLN A 359 22.87 -0.52 -26.25
N GLN A 360 23.58 0.57 -25.94
CA GLN A 360 25.01 0.68 -26.22
C GLN A 360 25.84 -0.29 -25.37
N ASP A 361 25.51 -0.40 -24.08
CA ASP A 361 26.17 -1.31 -23.14
C ASP A 361 26.00 -2.76 -23.60
N LEU A 362 24.79 -3.15 -24.00
CA LEU A 362 24.48 -4.47 -24.53
C LEU A 362 25.22 -4.77 -25.84
N ALA A 363 25.34 -3.79 -26.74
CA ALA A 363 26.11 -3.93 -27.97
C ALA A 363 27.61 -4.14 -27.69
N ALA A 364 28.17 -3.40 -26.72
CA ALA A 364 29.56 -3.58 -26.28
C ALA A 364 29.78 -4.95 -25.63
N VAL A 365 28.83 -5.40 -24.81
CA VAL A 365 28.84 -6.76 -24.24
C VAL A 365 28.83 -7.80 -25.35
N GLU A 366 27.92 -7.67 -26.33
CA GLU A 366 27.81 -8.67 -27.39
C GLU A 366 29.05 -8.80 -28.26
N ALA A 367 29.71 -7.66 -28.53
CA ALA A 367 30.93 -7.62 -29.33
C ALA A 367 32.13 -8.31 -28.65
N ALA A 368 32.14 -8.39 -27.31
CA ALA A 368 33.29 -8.86 -26.55
C ALA A 368 33.08 -10.22 -25.85
N CYS A 369 31.83 -10.61 -25.54
CA CYS A 369 31.56 -11.86 -24.84
C CYS A 369 31.48 -13.06 -25.78
N ARG A 370 31.61 -14.27 -25.20
CA ARG A 370 31.45 -15.51 -25.94
C ARG A 370 30.04 -15.63 -26.52
N ASN A 371 29.91 -16.33 -27.66
CA ASN A 371 28.62 -16.54 -28.34
C ASN A 371 27.60 -17.33 -27.52
N ASP A 372 28.06 -18.13 -26.57
CA ASP A 372 27.23 -18.93 -25.68
C ASP A 372 26.97 -18.24 -24.33
N ALA A 373 27.47 -17.03 -24.10
CA ALA A 373 27.25 -16.32 -22.84
C ALA A 373 25.77 -15.93 -22.67
N ILE A 374 25.27 -16.01 -21.44
CA ILE A 374 23.94 -15.48 -21.07
C ILE A 374 24.11 -14.03 -20.64
N ILE A 375 23.25 -13.15 -21.12
CA ILE A 375 23.25 -11.73 -20.74
C ILE A 375 21.98 -11.44 -19.94
N ILE A 376 22.16 -10.83 -18.78
CA ILE A 376 21.11 -10.47 -17.82
C ILE A 376 21.10 -8.96 -17.64
N PRO A 377 20.35 -8.21 -18.47
CA PRO A 377 20.13 -6.79 -18.25
C PRO A 377 19.32 -6.61 -16.97
N MET A 378 19.85 -5.83 -16.04
CA MET A 378 19.18 -5.45 -14.82
C MET A 378 18.49 -4.11 -15.01
N THR A 379 17.19 -4.07 -14.74
CA THR A 379 16.38 -2.85 -14.85
C THR A 379 15.23 -2.92 -13.88
N TRP A 380 14.75 -1.77 -13.42
CA TRP A 380 13.58 -1.73 -12.56
C TRP A 380 12.28 -1.82 -13.35
N ALA A 381 12.21 -1.10 -14.47
CA ALA A 381 10.96 -0.93 -15.19
C ALA A 381 11.08 -1.04 -16.71
N LYS A 382 12.27 -0.99 -17.30
CA LYS A 382 12.38 -0.96 -18.77
C LYS A 382 12.08 -2.35 -19.35
N SER A 383 11.36 -2.43 -20.47
CA SER A 383 11.17 -3.71 -21.16
C SER A 383 12.50 -4.27 -21.64
N ILE A 384 12.72 -5.57 -21.41
CA ILE A 384 13.91 -6.29 -21.89
C ILE A 384 13.90 -6.39 -23.41
N THR A 385 12.73 -6.51 -24.02
CA THR A 385 12.54 -6.45 -25.47
C THR A 385 13.00 -5.09 -26.02
N HIS A 386 12.68 -3.99 -25.34
CA HIS A 386 13.11 -2.65 -25.75
C HIS A 386 14.64 -2.47 -25.54
N ILE A 387 15.17 -2.92 -24.41
CA ILE A 387 16.63 -2.91 -24.14
C ILE A 387 17.39 -3.73 -25.19
N SER A 388 16.87 -4.91 -25.58
CA SER A 388 17.56 -5.84 -26.46
C SER A 388 17.21 -5.70 -27.94
N GLN A 389 16.54 -4.61 -28.34
CA GLN A 389 16.03 -4.46 -29.71
C GLN A 389 17.10 -4.47 -30.81
N ASN A 390 18.35 -4.15 -30.47
CA ASN A 390 19.48 -4.18 -31.41
C ASN A 390 20.39 -5.39 -31.19
N ALA A 391 20.09 -6.23 -30.19
CA ALA A 391 20.88 -7.41 -29.90
C ALA A 391 20.66 -8.50 -30.96
N THR A 392 21.74 -9.21 -31.27
CA THR A 392 21.77 -10.29 -32.26
C THR A 392 21.44 -11.65 -31.66
N ARG A 393 21.80 -11.90 -30.39
CA ARG A 393 21.62 -13.19 -29.69
C ARG A 393 20.53 -13.11 -28.62
N ARG A 394 19.33 -12.68 -29.02
CA ARG A 394 18.21 -12.41 -28.08
C ARG A 394 17.72 -13.64 -27.33
N ASP A 395 17.97 -14.84 -27.85
CA ASP A 395 17.67 -16.11 -27.18
C ASP A 395 18.52 -16.35 -25.93
N ARG A 396 19.65 -15.64 -25.80
CA ARG A 396 20.58 -15.65 -24.67
C ARG A 396 20.34 -14.51 -23.67
N ILE A 397 19.27 -13.74 -23.85
CA ILE A 397 18.95 -12.58 -23.02
C ILE A 397 17.75 -12.86 -22.14
N VAL A 398 17.85 -12.56 -20.86
CA VAL A 398 16.76 -12.62 -19.88
C VAL A 398 16.92 -11.51 -18.86
N GLY A 399 15.86 -10.80 -18.50
CA GLY A 399 15.96 -9.70 -17.54
C GLY A 399 16.12 -10.17 -16.10
N ALA A 400 16.61 -9.27 -15.24
CA ALA A 400 16.48 -9.44 -13.80
C ALA A 400 16.17 -8.11 -13.10
N HIS A 401 15.24 -8.14 -12.16
CA HIS A 401 15.00 -7.07 -11.21
C HIS A 401 14.97 -7.64 -9.80
N PHE A 402 15.93 -7.25 -8.97
CA PHE A 402 15.98 -7.63 -7.57
C PHE A 402 15.03 -6.72 -6.80
N VAL A 403 14.03 -7.31 -6.16
CA VAL A 403 13.00 -6.53 -5.45
C VAL A 403 13.66 -5.79 -4.28
N THR A 404 13.50 -4.47 -4.25
CA THR A 404 14.09 -3.59 -3.22
C THR A 404 13.30 -3.67 -1.90
N PRO A 405 13.97 -3.62 -0.73
CA PRO A 405 15.41 -3.66 -0.51
C PRO A 405 16.04 -5.05 -0.76
N VAL A 406 17.11 -5.10 -1.57
CA VAL A 406 17.79 -6.35 -1.98
C VAL A 406 18.34 -7.14 -0.78
N ALA A 407 18.70 -6.48 0.31
CA ALA A 407 19.17 -7.14 1.54
C ALA A 407 18.05 -7.88 2.30
N LYS A 408 16.79 -7.45 2.14
CA LYS A 408 15.63 -7.98 2.88
C LYS A 408 14.80 -8.95 2.03
N SER A 409 14.85 -8.82 0.71
CA SER A 409 14.09 -9.65 -0.22
C SER A 409 14.94 -10.76 -0.85
N ARG A 410 14.36 -11.95 -0.98
CA ARG A 410 14.93 -13.04 -1.79
C ARG A 410 14.39 -13.04 -3.22
N ILE A 411 13.29 -12.35 -3.49
CA ILE A 411 12.60 -12.42 -4.78
C ILE A 411 13.37 -11.64 -5.85
N VAL A 412 13.51 -12.26 -7.02
CA VAL A 412 14.01 -11.63 -8.25
C VAL A 412 12.94 -11.78 -9.33
N GLN A 413 12.42 -10.68 -9.84
CA GLN A 413 11.60 -10.72 -11.04
C GLN A 413 12.50 -10.99 -12.24
N MET A 414 12.14 -11.96 -13.06
CA MET A 414 12.94 -12.39 -14.21
C MET A 414 12.10 -12.27 -15.49
N PRO A 415 12.02 -11.07 -16.09
CA PRO A 415 11.27 -10.85 -17.31
C PRO A 415 11.89 -11.61 -18.49
N CYS A 416 11.12 -12.55 -19.04
CA CYS A 416 11.47 -13.32 -20.22
C CYS A 416 10.83 -12.71 -21.45
N THR A 417 11.64 -12.41 -22.47
CA THR A 417 11.14 -11.99 -23.77
C THR A 417 10.58 -13.20 -24.53
N VAL A 418 9.84 -12.94 -25.62
CA VAL A 418 9.42 -14.01 -26.54
C VAL A 418 10.59 -14.73 -27.22
N PHE A 419 11.78 -14.12 -27.21
CA PHE A 419 12.99 -14.70 -27.81
C PHE A 419 13.79 -15.55 -26.82
N THR A 420 13.67 -15.28 -25.51
CA THR A 420 14.45 -15.94 -24.45
C THR A 420 14.26 -17.46 -24.54
N SER A 421 15.35 -18.20 -24.80
CA SER A 421 15.27 -19.66 -24.87
C SER A 421 15.00 -20.29 -23.51
N GLU A 422 14.35 -21.46 -23.50
CA GLU A 422 14.14 -22.19 -22.25
C GLU A 422 15.47 -22.57 -21.58
N ASP A 423 16.53 -22.90 -22.34
CA ASP A 423 17.87 -23.14 -21.78
C ASP A 423 18.41 -21.92 -21.01
N THR A 424 18.33 -20.72 -21.61
CA THR A 424 18.74 -19.47 -20.96
C THR A 424 17.94 -19.22 -19.69
N LYS A 425 16.61 -19.33 -19.78
CA LYS A 425 15.69 -19.16 -18.65
C LYS A 425 16.01 -20.13 -17.52
N TYR A 426 16.16 -21.43 -17.81
CA TYR A 426 16.49 -22.43 -16.80
C TYR A 426 17.85 -22.15 -16.14
N LYS A 427 18.88 -21.85 -16.92
CA LYS A 427 20.21 -21.52 -16.37
C LYS A 427 20.19 -20.29 -15.47
N ALA A 428 19.49 -19.22 -15.87
CA ALA A 428 19.34 -18.02 -15.06
C ALA A 428 18.55 -18.30 -13.76
N LEU A 429 17.45 -19.05 -13.82
CA LEU A 429 16.68 -19.47 -12.65
C LEU A 429 17.57 -20.22 -11.65
N HIS A 430 18.34 -21.19 -12.13
CA HIS A 430 19.20 -22.02 -11.29
C HIS A 430 20.37 -21.23 -10.70
N LEU A 431 21.00 -20.34 -11.47
CA LEU A 431 22.06 -19.46 -10.99
C LEU A 431 21.56 -18.57 -9.83
N LEU A 432 20.42 -17.90 -10.01
CA LEU A 432 19.85 -17.03 -8.99
C LEU A 432 19.45 -17.82 -7.73
N ARG A 433 18.91 -19.03 -7.90
CA ARG A 433 18.61 -19.93 -6.77
C ARG A 433 19.86 -20.34 -5.98
N ASN A 434 20.98 -20.57 -6.66
CA ASN A 434 22.23 -20.93 -6.01
C ASN A 434 22.74 -19.85 -5.05
N ILE A 435 22.64 -18.57 -5.44
CA ILE A 435 23.02 -17.46 -4.57
C ILE A 435 21.94 -17.09 -3.53
N GLY A 436 21.07 -18.05 -3.19
CA GLY A 436 20.03 -17.89 -2.16
C GLY A 436 18.83 -17.05 -2.56
N ARG A 437 18.74 -16.61 -3.83
CA ARG A 437 17.60 -15.85 -4.35
C ARG A 437 16.48 -16.77 -4.81
N GLU A 438 15.34 -16.18 -5.10
CA GLU A 438 14.17 -16.88 -5.56
C GLU A 438 13.58 -16.16 -6.77
N PRO A 439 14.01 -16.57 -7.97
CA PRO A 439 13.58 -15.93 -9.19
C PRO A 439 12.17 -16.36 -9.59
N ILE A 440 11.38 -15.40 -10.04
CA ILE A 440 10.04 -15.56 -10.59
C ILE A 440 10.11 -15.15 -12.05
N ALA A 441 9.97 -16.13 -12.95
CA ALA A 441 9.88 -15.85 -14.37
C ALA A 441 8.57 -15.10 -14.68
N THR A 442 8.67 -13.96 -15.34
CA THR A 442 7.52 -13.17 -15.76
C THR A 442 7.55 -12.97 -17.28
N LYS A 443 6.41 -12.67 -17.89
CA LYS A 443 6.38 -12.14 -19.25
C LYS A 443 7.07 -10.77 -19.25
N ASP A 444 7.92 -10.52 -20.25
CA ASP A 444 8.49 -9.19 -20.45
C ASP A 444 7.40 -8.19 -20.85
N THR A 445 7.24 -7.17 -20.01
CA THR A 445 6.34 -6.04 -20.21
C THR A 445 6.98 -4.80 -19.55
N PRO A 446 6.75 -3.59 -20.08
CA PRO A 446 7.15 -2.35 -19.41
C PRO A 446 6.65 -2.32 -17.96
N GLY A 447 7.55 -2.11 -17.01
CA GLY A 447 7.28 -2.05 -15.57
C GLY A 447 7.15 -3.40 -14.87
N HIS A 448 7.24 -4.51 -15.61
CA HIS A 448 7.18 -5.88 -15.08
C HIS A 448 5.95 -6.09 -14.18
N VAL A 449 6.08 -6.63 -12.97
CA VAL A 449 4.99 -6.65 -11.99
C VAL A 449 5.14 -5.49 -11.02
N GLN A 450 6.33 -5.33 -10.42
CA GLN A 450 6.53 -4.36 -9.34
C GLN A 450 6.23 -2.93 -9.75
N ALA A 451 6.93 -2.38 -10.76
CA ALA A 451 6.76 -0.96 -11.09
C ALA A 451 5.34 -0.67 -11.61
N ARG A 452 4.72 -1.61 -12.32
CA ARG A 452 3.30 -1.48 -12.73
C ARG A 452 2.37 -1.34 -11.54
N LEU A 453 2.58 -2.07 -10.44
CA LEU A 453 1.72 -1.98 -9.25
C LEU A 453 2.12 -0.85 -8.29
N GLU A 454 3.42 -0.52 -8.24
CA GLU A 454 3.99 0.52 -7.37
C GLU A 454 3.67 1.94 -7.86
N MET A 455 3.85 2.21 -9.16
CA MET A 455 3.67 3.57 -9.68
C MET A 455 2.25 4.13 -9.47
N PRO A 456 1.15 3.37 -9.65
CA PRO A 456 -0.19 3.85 -9.35
C PRO A 456 -0.46 4.07 -7.87
N GLU A 457 0.25 3.40 -6.95
CA GLU A 457 0.16 3.65 -5.51
C GLU A 457 0.84 4.99 -5.20
N TRP A 458 2.12 5.10 -5.56
CA TRP A 458 2.93 6.31 -5.35
C TRP A 458 2.38 7.54 -6.06
N TRP A 459 1.83 7.37 -7.26
CA TRP A 459 1.15 8.45 -7.99
C TRP A 459 0.06 9.10 -7.13
N LYS A 460 -0.72 8.30 -6.39
CA LYS A 460 -1.80 8.82 -5.54
C LYS A 460 -1.29 9.47 -4.28
N ASP A 461 -0.30 8.86 -3.63
CA ASP A 461 0.33 9.39 -2.42
C ASP A 461 0.96 10.77 -2.71
N MET A 462 1.75 10.87 -3.79
CA MET A 462 2.31 12.15 -4.23
C MET A 462 1.22 13.15 -4.64
N SER A 463 0.21 12.72 -5.40
CA SER A 463 -0.87 13.61 -5.82
C SER A 463 -1.68 14.12 -4.63
N ALA A 464 -1.89 13.32 -3.59
CA ALA A 464 -2.56 13.75 -2.37
C ALA A 464 -1.82 14.90 -1.68
N VAL A 465 -0.49 14.84 -1.61
CA VAL A 465 0.33 15.97 -1.12
C VAL A 465 0.23 17.17 -2.05
N GLY A 466 0.33 16.95 -3.38
CA GLY A 466 0.24 18.02 -4.38
C GLY A 466 -1.11 18.76 -4.39
N GLU A 467 -2.19 18.06 -4.09
CA GLU A 467 -3.54 18.60 -3.93
C GLU A 467 -3.78 19.22 -2.54
N GLY A 468 -2.80 19.06 -1.63
CA GLY A 468 -2.85 19.51 -0.26
C GLY A 468 -3.93 18.80 0.57
N LEU A 469 -4.20 17.52 0.29
CA LEU A 469 -5.12 16.70 1.08
C LEU A 469 -4.59 16.41 2.48
N GLY A 470 -3.28 16.24 2.59
CA GLY A 470 -2.52 16.07 3.82
C GLY A 470 -1.05 16.42 3.58
N THR A 471 -0.25 16.45 4.64
CA THR A 471 1.20 16.60 4.54
C THR A 471 1.86 15.30 4.08
N ALA A 472 3.15 15.34 3.73
CA ALA A 472 3.90 14.12 3.43
C ALA A 472 3.93 13.15 4.64
N TRP A 473 4.00 13.69 5.87
CA TRP A 473 3.94 12.86 7.07
C TRP A 473 2.57 12.17 7.21
N ASP A 474 1.48 12.87 6.94
CA ASP A 474 0.12 12.32 7.02
C ASP A 474 -0.08 11.15 6.05
N VAL A 475 0.46 11.28 4.84
CA VAL A 475 0.44 10.21 3.82
C VAL A 475 1.26 9.00 4.26
N ASP A 476 2.44 9.22 4.82
CA ASP A 476 3.26 8.12 5.33
C ASP A 476 2.64 7.45 6.55
N ALA A 477 2.14 8.23 7.51
CA ALA A 477 1.45 7.75 8.70
C ALA A 477 0.21 6.93 8.32
N MET A 478 -0.53 7.34 7.28
CA MET A 478 -1.66 6.60 6.75
C MET A 478 -1.27 5.17 6.33
N GLN A 479 -0.22 5.03 5.52
CA GLN A 479 0.20 3.70 5.05
C GLN A 479 0.81 2.85 6.18
N ILE A 480 1.59 3.47 7.07
CA ILE A 480 2.24 2.77 8.18
C ILE A 480 1.21 2.30 9.21
N TYR A 481 0.35 3.19 9.70
CA TYR A 481 -0.54 2.91 10.83
C TYR A 481 -1.95 2.46 10.42
N GLY A 482 -2.38 2.79 9.19
CA GLY A 482 -3.68 2.41 8.63
C GLY A 482 -3.63 1.12 7.80
N HIS A 483 -2.51 0.86 7.12
CA HIS A 483 -2.34 -0.32 6.25
C HIS A 483 -1.20 -1.25 6.67
N ASN A 484 -0.49 -0.92 7.76
CA ASN A 484 0.57 -1.74 8.35
C ASN A 484 1.75 -1.98 7.39
N HIS A 485 2.06 -0.98 6.55
CA HIS A 485 3.31 -0.96 5.78
C HIS A 485 4.50 -0.72 6.72
N PRO A 486 5.68 -1.31 6.41
CA PRO A 486 6.87 -1.15 7.23
C PRO A 486 7.47 0.26 7.15
N HIS A 487 7.27 0.96 6.03
CA HIS A 487 7.79 2.30 5.73
C HIS A 487 6.75 3.09 4.95
N GLY A 488 6.84 4.41 5.03
CA GLY A 488 5.95 5.31 4.30
C GLY A 488 6.28 5.35 2.80
N PRO A 489 5.28 5.47 1.90
CA PRO A 489 5.51 5.52 0.47
C PRO A 489 6.37 6.72 0.05
N LEU A 490 6.21 7.89 0.68
CA LEU A 490 6.97 9.07 0.32
C LEU A 490 8.41 8.98 0.83
N GLU A 491 8.63 8.37 1.99
CA GLU A 491 9.97 8.00 2.43
C GLU A 491 10.65 7.01 1.47
N ASN A 492 9.92 6.00 0.95
CA ASN A 492 10.45 5.07 -0.03
C ASN A 492 10.80 5.77 -1.36
N ILE A 493 9.97 6.70 -1.82
CA ILE A 493 10.23 7.52 -3.01
C ILE A 493 11.51 8.36 -2.82
N ASP A 494 11.69 8.94 -1.63
CA ASP A 494 12.89 9.70 -1.30
C ASP A 494 14.15 8.81 -1.21
N GLU A 495 14.00 7.54 -0.81
CA GLU A 495 15.09 6.56 -0.81
C GLU A 495 15.50 6.12 -2.21
N GLU A 496 14.53 5.82 -3.08
CA GLU A 496 14.82 5.46 -4.49
C GLU A 496 15.40 6.63 -5.29
N GLY A 497 14.90 7.84 -5.03
CA GLY A 497 15.27 9.06 -5.71
C GLY A 497 14.22 9.53 -6.72
N LEU A 498 13.74 10.77 -6.54
CA LEU A 498 12.59 11.31 -7.28
C LEU A 498 12.82 11.42 -8.79
N ASP A 499 14.07 11.57 -9.24
CA ASP A 499 14.45 11.55 -10.65
C ASP A 499 14.24 10.18 -11.29
N ARG A 500 14.62 9.10 -10.60
CA ARG A 500 14.39 7.71 -11.06
C ARG A 500 12.91 7.38 -11.09
N VAL A 501 12.16 7.81 -10.08
CA VAL A 501 10.70 7.67 -10.05
C VAL A 501 10.06 8.43 -11.21
N LEU A 502 10.50 9.68 -11.46
CA LEU A 502 10.00 10.49 -12.58
C LEU A 502 10.28 9.82 -13.93
N ASP A 503 11.49 9.33 -14.16
CA ASP A 503 11.87 8.60 -15.38
C ASP A 503 11.03 7.33 -15.58
N THR A 504 10.84 6.55 -14.51
CA THR A 504 10.03 5.32 -14.53
C THR A 504 8.57 5.62 -14.86
N MET A 505 7.97 6.60 -14.20
CA MET A 505 6.59 7.01 -14.46
C MET A 505 6.42 7.55 -15.89
N GLN A 506 7.38 8.36 -16.37
CA GLN A 506 7.33 8.88 -17.74
C GLN A 506 7.41 7.75 -18.76
N TYR A 507 8.32 6.79 -18.55
CA TYR A 507 8.43 5.60 -19.40
C TYR A 507 7.13 4.79 -19.43
N LEU A 508 6.53 4.47 -18.28
CA LEU A 508 5.26 3.73 -18.26
C LEU A 508 4.10 4.53 -18.85
N TYR A 509 4.11 5.85 -18.70
CA TYR A 509 3.11 6.70 -19.34
C TYR A 509 3.26 6.69 -20.87
N ASP A 510 4.48 6.70 -21.39
CA ASP A 510 4.73 6.66 -22.84
C ASP A 510 4.36 5.29 -23.43
N GLU A 511 4.60 4.19 -22.70
CA GLU A 511 4.29 2.82 -23.13
C GLU A 511 2.79 2.46 -23.03
N TYR A 512 2.09 2.95 -22.02
CA TYR A 512 0.70 2.55 -21.74
C TYR A 512 -0.34 3.65 -21.94
N GLY A 513 0.04 4.93 -21.89
CA GLY A 513 -0.87 6.08 -21.97
C GLY A 513 -1.86 6.23 -20.81
N LYS A 514 -1.72 5.43 -19.74
CA LYS A 514 -2.71 5.39 -18.65
C LYS A 514 -2.54 6.60 -17.69
N PRO A 515 -3.62 7.28 -17.28
CA PRO A 515 -3.53 8.50 -16.47
C PRO A 515 -2.73 8.36 -15.17
N TYR A 516 -2.84 7.22 -14.50
CA TYR A 516 -2.15 6.93 -13.24
C TYR A 516 -0.65 6.62 -13.37
N PHE A 517 -0.12 6.53 -14.60
CA PHE A 517 1.33 6.56 -14.84
C PHE A 517 1.84 7.96 -15.15
N ARG A 518 0.96 8.93 -15.45
CA ARG A 518 1.39 10.29 -15.76
C ARG A 518 2.06 10.92 -14.53
N PRO A 519 3.35 11.30 -14.59
CA PRO A 519 4.02 11.81 -13.40
C PRO A 519 3.31 13.07 -12.85
N PRO A 520 3.03 13.14 -11.54
CA PRO A 520 2.29 14.26 -10.95
C PRO A 520 3.15 15.54 -10.95
N GLN A 521 2.49 16.70 -10.97
CA GLN A 521 3.22 17.98 -11.09
C GLN A 521 4.14 18.25 -9.90
N ILE A 522 3.76 17.82 -8.68
CA ILE A 522 4.60 17.96 -7.49
C ILE A 522 5.92 17.18 -7.62
N LEU A 523 5.91 15.98 -8.23
CA LEU A 523 7.13 15.22 -8.50
C LEU A 523 8.03 15.97 -9.48
N LYS A 524 7.46 16.42 -10.62
CA LYS A 524 8.20 17.20 -11.63
C LYS A 524 8.81 18.47 -11.04
N GLN A 525 8.07 19.17 -10.19
CA GLN A 525 8.54 20.37 -9.51
C GLN A 525 9.72 20.07 -8.59
N LYS A 526 9.60 19.08 -7.69
CA LYS A 526 10.68 18.70 -6.77
C LYS A 526 11.97 18.30 -7.50
N VAL A 527 11.85 17.54 -8.59
CA VAL A 527 13.01 17.18 -9.42
C VAL A 527 13.67 18.41 -10.04
N ARG A 528 12.90 19.37 -10.58
CA ARG A 528 13.46 20.64 -11.11
C ARG A 528 14.10 21.50 -10.05
N GLU A 529 13.62 21.43 -8.81
CA GLU A 529 14.21 22.10 -7.64
C GLU A 529 15.49 21.41 -7.14
N GLY A 530 15.88 20.25 -7.69
CA GLY A 530 17.03 19.47 -7.23
C GLY A 530 16.76 18.71 -5.92
N LYS A 531 15.50 18.60 -5.50
CA LYS A 531 15.08 17.84 -4.31
C LYS A 531 14.83 16.39 -4.71
N LEU A 532 15.90 15.61 -4.77
CA LEU A 532 15.90 14.24 -5.29
C LEU A 532 15.79 13.18 -4.19
N GLY A 533 15.41 13.54 -2.96
CA GLY A 533 15.26 12.62 -1.83
C GLY A 533 16.51 12.54 -0.96
N LYS A 534 16.76 11.36 -0.37
CA LYS A 534 17.86 11.13 0.59
C LYS A 534 19.22 11.54 0.01
N LYS A 535 19.47 11.26 -1.27
CA LYS A 535 20.75 11.56 -1.93
C LYS A 535 21.08 13.06 -2.06
N THR A 536 20.09 13.94 -1.92
CA THR A 536 20.28 15.40 -1.91
C THR A 536 19.90 16.03 -0.57
N GLY A 537 19.58 15.22 0.45
CA GLY A 537 19.13 15.68 1.77
C GLY A 537 17.69 16.19 1.84
N GLU A 538 16.97 16.25 0.72
CA GLU A 538 15.59 16.75 0.67
C GLU A 538 14.83 16.16 -0.53
N GLY A 539 13.59 15.73 -0.28
CA GLY A 539 12.61 15.26 -1.27
C GLY A 539 11.19 15.64 -0.84
N PHE A 540 10.36 14.66 -0.50
CA PHE A 540 9.12 14.87 0.25
C PHE A 540 9.39 15.15 1.74
N HIS A 541 10.45 14.54 2.27
CA HIS A 541 10.99 14.72 3.62
C HIS A 541 12.36 15.41 3.59
N LYS A 542 12.87 15.73 4.78
CA LYS A 542 14.20 16.31 4.97
C LYS A 542 15.10 15.33 5.72
N TYR A 543 16.37 15.28 5.32
CA TYR A 543 17.35 14.34 5.85
C TYR A 543 18.62 15.04 6.30
N ASP A 544 19.25 14.53 7.36
CA ASP A 544 20.60 14.93 7.76
C ASP A 544 21.68 14.26 6.91
N ALA A 545 22.96 14.57 7.20
CA ALA A 545 24.10 14.01 6.49
C ALA A 545 24.24 12.50 6.67
N GLU A 546 23.64 11.93 7.71
CA GLU A 546 23.58 10.49 7.97
C GLU A 546 22.37 9.82 7.32
N GLY A 547 21.55 10.57 6.55
CA GLY A 547 20.36 10.06 5.87
C GLY A 547 19.17 9.82 6.81
N ARG A 548 19.20 10.36 8.02
CA ARG A 548 18.10 10.26 8.99
C ARG A 548 17.12 11.39 8.77
N ARG A 549 15.83 11.06 8.90
CA ARG A 549 14.73 12.01 8.76
C ARG A 549 14.76 13.06 9.89
N ILE A 550 14.64 14.34 9.53
CA ILE A 550 14.70 15.48 10.47
C ILE A 550 13.47 16.40 10.42
N ASP A 551 12.50 16.18 9.53
CA ASP A 551 11.24 16.91 9.57
C ASP A 551 10.42 16.50 10.81
N PRO A 552 9.74 17.46 11.47
CA PRO A 552 8.94 17.17 12.65
C PRO A 552 7.82 16.17 12.31
N PRO A 553 7.43 15.29 13.24
CA PRO A 553 6.23 14.48 13.06
C PRO A 553 5.01 15.38 12.86
N GLY A 554 4.09 14.96 11.98
CA GLY A 554 2.85 15.68 11.75
C GLY A 554 2.03 15.80 13.03
N HIS A 555 1.73 17.05 13.40
CA HIS A 555 0.79 17.52 14.42
C HIS A 555 0.89 16.98 15.87
#